data_AF-A0A819GVA9-F1
#
_entry.id   AF-A0A819GVA9-F1
#
_cell.length_a   1.000
_cell.length_b   1.000
_cell.length_c   1.000
_cell.angle_alpha   90.00
_cell.angle_beta   90.00
_cell.angle_gamma   90.00
#
_symmetry.space_group_name_H-M   'P 1'
#
loop_
_entity.id
_entity.type
_entity.pdbx_description
1 polymer ?
#
loop_
_entity_poly.entity_id
_entity_poly.type
_entity_poly.pdbx_seq_one_letter_code
_entity_poly.pdbx_strand_id
1 'polypeptide(L)'
;MIKYTTDGTVHSAALDVRFYTNNQFPNRYHNGAFAAFHGSWNRNNGTGYKIIFIPFNSSSNEPMGYYEDFVYGFLTNPPGL
;
A
#
# COMPACT_ATOMS: atom_id res chain seq x y z
N MET A 1 -14.16 2.68 -11.47
CA MET A 1 -13.59 2.37 -10.14
C MET A 1 -12.77 1.09 -10.30
N ILE A 2 -11.50 1.22 -10.68
CA ILE A 2 -10.66 0.05 -10.97
C ILE A 2 -9.98 -0.33 -9.66
N LYS A 3 -10.38 -1.46 -9.09
CA LYS A 3 -9.66 -2.12 -7.99
C LYS A 3 -8.39 -2.72 -8.60
N TYR A 4 -7.31 -1.95 -8.64
CA TYR A 4 -6.00 -2.47 -9.04
C TYR A 4 -5.44 -3.34 -7.90
N THR A 5 -5.87 -4.60 -7.84
CA THR A 5 -5.27 -5.64 -6.97
C THR A 5 -4.58 -6.73 -7.79
N THR A 6 -4.10 -6.40 -9.01
CA THR A 6 -3.45 -7.40 -9.88
C THR A 6 -2.05 -7.79 -9.41
N ASP A 7 -1.42 -6.98 -8.57
CA ASP A 7 -0.16 -7.33 -7.90
C ASP A 7 -0.46 -7.78 -6.47
N GLY A 8 -0.68 -9.09 -6.29
CA GLY A 8 -0.88 -9.67 -4.97
C GLY A 8 0.27 -9.31 -4.01
N THR A 9 -0.03 -9.19 -2.70
CA THR A 9 0.93 -8.76 -1.65
C THR A 9 2.03 -9.77 -1.34
N VAL A 10 1.97 -10.97 -1.91
CA VAL A 10 2.93 -12.03 -1.62
C VAL A 10 4.32 -11.59 -2.06
N HIS A 11 5.28 -11.72 -1.14
CA HIS A 11 6.67 -11.25 -1.27
C HIS A 11 6.87 -9.73 -1.36
N SER A 12 5.84 -8.90 -1.16
CA SER A 12 6.01 -7.43 -1.18
C SER A 12 6.89 -6.88 -0.05
N ALA A 13 7.24 -7.71 0.95
CA ALA A 13 8.14 -7.40 2.05
C ALA A 13 7.74 -6.10 2.77
N ALA A 14 6.61 -6.14 3.49
CA ALA A 14 6.21 -5.04 4.35
C ALA A 14 7.24 -4.88 5.48
N LEU A 15 7.90 -3.72 5.55
CA LEU A 15 8.95 -3.46 6.54
C LEU A 15 8.47 -2.62 7.72
N ASP A 16 7.53 -1.70 7.49
CA ASP A 16 7.01 -0.83 8.54
C ASP A 16 5.55 -0.44 8.27
N VAL A 17 4.85 -0.07 9.36
CA VAL A 17 3.49 0.44 9.35
C VAL A 17 3.36 1.61 10.33
N ARG A 18 2.72 2.69 9.89
CA ARG A 18 2.50 3.88 10.70
C ARG A 18 1.04 4.34 10.63
N PHE A 19 0.38 4.36 11.79
CA PHE A 19 -0.94 4.99 11.92
C PHE A 19 -0.82 6.50 11.77
N TYR A 20 -1.71 7.07 10.96
CA TYR A 20 -1.71 8.48 10.64
C TYR A 20 -2.63 9.25 11.58
N THR A 21 -2.03 10.07 12.44
CA THR A 21 -2.71 10.84 13.49
C THR A 21 -2.67 12.35 13.25
N ASN A 22 -2.14 12.80 12.10
CA ASN A 22 -1.96 14.22 11.79
C ASN A 22 -2.95 14.69 10.71
N ASN A 23 -2.74 15.90 10.18
CA ASN A 23 -3.74 16.65 9.39
C ASN A 23 -3.19 17.22 8.08
N GLN A 24 -1.92 16.96 7.73
CA GLN A 24 -1.27 17.48 6.52
C GLN A 24 -1.84 16.89 5.22
N PHE A 25 -2.19 15.61 5.21
CA PHE A 25 -2.82 14.95 4.06
C PHE A 25 -4.34 15.20 4.01
N PRO A 26 -4.97 15.13 2.82
CA PRO A 26 -6.42 15.25 2.67
C PRO A 26 -7.21 14.30 3.57
N ASN A 27 -8.44 14.70 3.95
CA ASN A 27 -9.29 13.96 4.90
C ASN A 27 -9.47 12.47 4.61
N ARG A 28 -9.41 12.05 3.33
CA ARG A 28 -9.47 10.62 2.96
C ARG A 28 -8.37 9.75 3.57
N TYR A 29 -7.25 10.35 3.99
CA TYR A 29 -6.12 9.65 4.62
C TYR A 29 -6.19 9.69 6.16
N HIS A 30 -7.14 10.42 6.72
CA HIS A 30 -7.33 10.49 8.17
C HIS A 30 -7.92 9.17 8.65
N ASN A 31 -7.59 8.78 9.89
CA ASN A 31 -8.01 7.50 10.45
C ASN A 31 -7.62 6.32 9.55
N GLY A 32 -6.32 6.20 9.27
CA GLY A 32 -5.78 5.07 8.53
C GLY A 32 -4.30 4.85 8.84
N ALA A 33 -3.69 3.93 8.12
CA ALA A 33 -2.28 3.60 8.28
C ALA A 33 -1.56 3.65 6.93
N PHE A 34 -0.28 4.02 6.95
CA PHE A 34 0.62 3.85 5.82
C PHE A 34 1.52 2.65 6.08
N ALA A 35 1.82 1.87 5.04
CA ALA A 35 2.80 0.80 5.12
C ALA A 35 3.80 0.88 3.97
N ALA A 36 5.05 0.55 4.26
CA ALA A 36 6.12 0.51 3.28
C ALA A 36 6.31 -0.92 2.76
N PHE A 37 6.03 -1.12 1.47
CA PHE A 37 6.32 -2.37 0.77
C PHE A 37 7.68 -2.25 0.08
N HIS A 38 8.68 -2.91 0.63
CA HIS A 38 10.06 -2.83 0.15
C HIS A 38 10.25 -3.43 -1.23
N GLY A 39 9.55 -4.52 -1.53
CA GLY A 39 9.62 -5.18 -2.83
C GLY A 39 10.08 -6.63 -2.76
N SER A 40 9.61 -7.41 -3.72
CA SER A 40 9.91 -8.84 -3.84
C SER A 40 11.26 -9.11 -4.48
N TRP A 41 12.09 -9.93 -3.85
CA TRP A 41 13.28 -10.49 -4.50
C TRP A 41 13.01 -11.84 -5.19
N ASN A 42 12.01 -12.61 -4.71
CA ASN A 42 11.72 -13.98 -5.15
C ASN A 42 10.37 -14.08 -5.87
N ARG A 43 10.22 -13.33 -6.97
CA ARG A 43 9.04 -13.40 -7.83
C ARG A 43 9.42 -12.97 -9.25
N ASN A 44 8.87 -13.63 -10.26
CA ASN A 44 9.12 -13.28 -11.67
C ASN A 44 8.55 -11.90 -12.02
N ASN A 45 7.30 -11.63 -11.60
CA ASN A 45 6.69 -10.31 -11.71
C ASN A 45 6.85 -9.61 -10.35
N GLY A 46 7.63 -8.54 -10.27
CA GLY A 46 7.88 -7.84 -9.01
C GLY A 46 6.59 -7.35 -8.35
N THR A 47 6.50 -7.43 -7.02
CA THR A 47 5.41 -6.83 -6.21
C THR A 47 6.01 -5.96 -5.12
N GLY A 48 5.23 -5.03 -4.57
CA GLY A 48 5.71 -4.06 -3.60
C GLY A 48 6.30 -2.82 -4.28
N TYR A 49 7.49 -2.39 -3.85
CA TYR A 49 8.17 -1.20 -4.38
C TYR A 49 7.29 0.07 -4.32
N LYS A 50 6.61 0.25 -3.19
CA LYS A 50 5.62 1.32 -3.01
C LYS A 50 5.32 1.63 -1.53
N ILE A 51 4.73 2.79 -1.28
CA ILE A 51 4.02 3.11 -0.05
C ILE A 51 2.53 2.94 -0.31
N ILE A 52 1.84 2.25 0.59
CA ILE A 52 0.39 2.04 0.53
C ILE A 52 -0.33 2.78 1.66
N PHE A 53 -1.61 3.07 1.46
CA PHE A 53 -2.53 3.54 2.49
C PHE A 53 -3.59 2.47 2.78
N ILE A 54 -3.82 2.18 4.05
CA ILE A 54 -4.82 1.24 4.55
C ILE A 54 -5.92 2.07 5.24
N PRO A 55 -7.11 2.20 4.63
CA PRO A 55 -8.21 2.94 5.23
C PRO A 55 -8.86 2.13 6.36
N PHE A 56 -9.29 2.83 7.42
CA PHE A 56 -10.04 2.25 8.51
C PHE A 56 -11.47 2.81 8.53
N ASN A 57 -12.41 1.95 8.92
CA ASN A 57 -13.77 2.38 9.19
C ASN A 57 -13.76 3.23 10.47
N SER A 58 -14.24 4.47 10.38
CA SER A 58 -14.27 5.42 11.50
C SER A 58 -15.18 5.00 12.66
N SER A 59 -16.16 4.14 12.40
CA SER A 59 -17.12 3.68 13.42
C SER A 59 -16.63 2.45 14.16
N SER A 60 -16.00 1.49 13.47
CA SER A 60 -15.49 0.26 14.11
C SER A 60 -14.02 0.33 14.51
N ASN A 61 -13.25 1.31 14.00
CA ASN A 61 -11.78 1.37 14.10
C ASN A 61 -11.09 0.11 13.54
N GLU A 62 -11.70 -0.53 12.55
CA GLU A 62 -11.14 -1.71 11.87
C GLU A 62 -10.69 -1.37 10.44
N PRO A 63 -9.63 -2.03 9.92
CA PRO A 63 -9.20 -1.86 8.54
C PRO A 63 -10.29 -2.33 7.57
N MET A 64 -10.50 -1.60 6.48
CA MET A 64 -11.56 -1.90 5.50
C MET A 64 -11.28 -3.12 4.60
N GLY A 65 -10.17 -3.84 4.85
CA GLY A 65 -9.81 -5.06 4.13
C GLY A 65 -9.16 -4.84 2.75
N TYR A 66 -8.77 -3.60 2.43
CA TYR A 66 -8.00 -3.27 1.22
C TYR A 66 -6.95 -2.21 1.52
N TYR A 67 -6.08 -1.94 0.55
CA TYR A 67 -5.17 -0.80 0.56
C TYR A 67 -5.20 -0.07 -0.78
N GLU A 68 -4.70 1.16 -0.79
CA GLU A 68 -4.54 2.02 -1.95
C GLU A 68 -3.05 2.32 -2.17
N ASP A 69 -2.61 2.41 -3.42
CA ASP A 69 -1.27 2.90 -3.73
C ASP A 69 -1.18 4.40 -3.40
N PHE A 70 -0.22 4.78 -2.55
CA PHE A 70 0.00 6.18 -2.15
C PHE A 70 1.19 6.80 -2.89
N VAL A 71 2.33 6.11 -2.87
CA VAL A 71 3.51 6.47 -3.69
C VAL A 71 4.02 5.20 -4.35
N TYR A 72 4.13 5.20 -5.67
CA TYR A 72 4.52 4.04 -6.47
C TYR A 72 5.43 4.47 -7.64
N GLY A 73 5.91 3.49 -8.40
CA GLY A 73 6.81 3.73 -9.54
C GLY A 73 8.30 3.58 -9.18
N PHE A 74 8.62 3.00 -8.02
CA PHE A 74 10.02 2.75 -7.63
C PHE A 74 10.67 1.60 -8.42
N LEU A 75 9.86 0.70 -9.00
CA LEU A 75 10.33 -0.34 -9.91
C LEU A 75 10.27 0.16 -11.35
N THR A 76 11.43 0.44 -11.96
CA THR A 76 11.53 1.17 -13.24
C THR A 76 11.75 0.30 -14.47
N ASN A 77 11.95 -1.02 -14.31
CA ASN A 77 12.10 -1.97 -15.41
C ASN A 77 11.65 -3.39 -14.99
N PRO A 78 10.36 -3.59 -14.70
CA PRO A 78 9.85 -4.91 -14.33
C PRO A 78 9.91 -5.86 -15.53
N PRO A 79 10.25 -7.15 -15.32
CA PRO A 79 10.17 -8.16 -16.38
C PRO A 79 8.76 -8.23 -16.97
N GLY A 80 8.65 -8.22 -18.31
CA GLY A 80 7.37 -8.39 -19.01
C GLY A 80 6.57 -7.12 -19.30
N LEU A 81 7.17 -5.93 -19.12
CA LEU A 81 6.70 -4.66 -19.70
C LEU A 81 7.58 -4.22 -20.86
#